data_AF-A0A1T2L9I2-F1
#
_entry.id   AF-A0A1T2L9I2-F1
#
_cell.length_a   1.000
_cell.length_b   1.000
_cell.length_c   1.000
_cell.angle_alpha   90.00
_cell.angle_beta   90.00
_cell.angle_gamma   90.00
#
_symmetry.space_group_name_H-M   'P 1'
#
loop_
_entity.id
_entity.type
_entity.pdbx_description
1 polymer ?
#
loop_
_entity_poly.entity_id
_entity_poly.type
_entity_poly.pdbx_seq_one_letter_code
_entity_poly.pdbx_strand_id
1 'polypeptide(L)'
;MENERGNSMSALEALPDGSLVAMERAWDSVFFSLVISLKQLRIDADRLVVEKIARLSSSEGWILDNFEGLAHHLGKRFFIVSDDNQNPLQRTLLYYIELDTK
;
A
#
# COMPACT_ATOMS: atom_id res chain seq x y z
N MET A 1 -14.02 -9.71 -10.95
CA MET A 1 -12.77 -9.14 -11.47
C MET A 1 -12.57 -7.81 -10.76
N GLU A 2 -11.43 -7.60 -10.11
CA GLU A 2 -11.09 -6.29 -9.55
C GLU A 2 -11.07 -5.27 -10.69
N ASN A 3 -11.87 -4.20 -10.56
CA ASN A 3 -12.02 -3.16 -11.57
C ASN A 3 -11.65 -1.83 -10.91
N GLU A 4 -10.35 -1.67 -10.66
CA GLU A 4 -9.77 -0.48 -10.03
C GLU A 4 -9.28 0.46 -11.14
N ARG A 5 -9.54 1.76 -10.99
CA ARG A 5 -9.13 2.81 -11.94
C ARG A 5 -8.17 3.79 -11.27
N GLY A 6 -7.31 4.39 -12.10
CA GLY A 6 -6.38 5.43 -11.63
C GLY A 6 -5.32 4.91 -10.67
N ASN A 7 -4.92 3.64 -10.80
CA ASN A 7 -3.88 3.07 -9.96
C ASN A 7 -2.56 3.82 -10.18
N SER A 8 -2.03 4.38 -9.09
CA SER A 8 -0.74 5.05 -9.03
C SER A 8 0.07 4.49 -7.87
N MET A 9 1.34 4.19 -8.11
CA MET A 9 2.28 3.89 -7.04
C MET A 9 2.46 5.14 -6.17
N SER A 10 2.25 4.99 -4.86
CA SER A 10 2.36 6.09 -3.90
C SER A 10 3.53 5.92 -2.94
N ALA A 11 4.03 4.70 -2.73
CA ALA A 11 5.27 4.45 -1.99
C ALA A 11 5.96 3.17 -2.44
N LEU A 12 7.26 3.07 -2.16
CA LEU A 12 8.08 1.89 -2.43
C LEU A 12 9.11 1.75 -1.31
N GLU A 13 9.22 0.55 -0.75
CA GLU A 13 10.18 0.25 0.32
C GLU A 13 11.05 -0.94 -0.07
N ALA A 14 12.36 -0.84 0.21
CA ALA A 14 13.30 -1.93 -0.01
C ALA A 14 13.46 -2.79 1.25
N LEU A 15 13.40 -4.11 1.10
CA LEU A 15 13.57 -5.06 2.19
C LEU A 15 15.03 -5.53 2.31
N PRO A 16 15.46 -6.03 3.49
CA PRO A 16 16.83 -6.50 3.71
C PRO A 16 17.28 -7.64 2.78
N ASP A 17 16.34 -8.42 2.25
CA ASP A 17 16.60 -9.51 1.31
C ASP A 17 16.71 -9.04 -0.15
N GLY A 18 16.57 -7.74 -0.41
CA GLY A 18 16.61 -7.13 -1.73
C GLY A 18 15.28 -7.18 -2.49
N SER A 19 14.24 -7.79 -1.92
CA SER A 19 12.88 -7.63 -2.44
C SER A 19 12.32 -6.25 -2.08
N LEU A 20 11.21 -5.86 -2.71
CA LEU A 20 10.56 -4.57 -2.48
C LEU A 20 9.11 -4.78 -2.06
N VAL A 21 8.54 -3.80 -1.35
CA VAL A 21 7.11 -3.66 -1.16
C VAL A 21 6.65 -2.36 -1.80
N ALA A 22 5.76 -2.44 -2.79
CA ALA A 22 5.11 -1.29 -3.38
C ALA A 22 3.74 -1.06 -2.75
N MET A 23 3.43 0.20 -2.50
CA MET A 23 2.09 0.66 -2.14
C MET A 23 1.49 1.40 -3.33
N GLU A 24 0.27 1.03 -3.68
CA GLU A 24 -0.51 1.63 -4.75
C GLU A 24 -1.81 2.19 -4.18
N ARG A 25 -2.21 3.34 -4.72
CA ARG A 25 -3.50 3.97 -4.45
C ARG A 25 -4.34 3.95 -5.72
N ALA A 26 -5.60 3.54 -5.57
CA ALA A 26 -6.57 3.48 -6.65
C ALA A 26 -7.99 3.80 -6.15
N TRP A 27 -8.93 3.88 -7.07
CA TRP A 27 -10.36 3.94 -6.76
C TRP A 27 -11.10 2.76 -7.38
N ASP A 28 -12.01 2.14 -6.63
CA ASP A 28 -12.90 1.15 -7.22
C ASP A 28 -13.84 1.81 -8.26
N SER A 29 -14.13 1.11 -9.35
CA SER A 29 -14.92 1.71 -10.44
C SER A 29 -16.43 1.71 -10.18
N VAL A 30 -16.89 1.03 -9.14
CA VAL A 30 -18.32 0.77 -8.88
C VAL A 30 -18.86 1.71 -7.80
N PHE A 31 -18.13 1.91 -6.72
CA PHE A 31 -18.53 2.71 -5.57
C PHE A 31 -17.64 3.94 -5.35
N PHE A 32 -16.65 4.17 -6.21
CA PHE A 32 -15.60 5.19 -6.06
C PHE A 32 -14.90 5.12 -4.69
N SER A 33 -14.75 3.91 -4.15
CA SER A 33 -14.10 3.69 -2.86
C SER A 33 -12.58 3.77 -3.00
N LEU A 34 -11.93 4.36 -2.00
CA LEU A 34 -10.47 4.41 -1.92
C LEU A 34 -9.94 2.99 -1.66
N VAL A 35 -8.96 2.60 -2.47
CA VAL A 35 -8.28 1.31 -2.33
C VAL A 35 -6.78 1.56 -2.19
N ILE A 36 -6.19 0.94 -1.16
CA ILE A 36 -4.75 0.81 -1.00
C ILE A 36 -4.38 -0.65 -1.24
N SER A 37 -3.47 -0.90 -2.18
CA SER A 37 -2.93 -2.23 -2.46
C SER A 37 -1.45 -2.26 -2.09
N LEU A 38 -1.03 -3.33 -1.42
CA LEU A 38 0.38 -3.62 -1.16
C LEU A 38 0.80 -4.83 -1.98
N LYS A 39 1.95 -4.71 -2.64
CA LYS A 39 2.51 -5.76 -3.49
C LYS A 39 3.96 -6.01 -3.09
N GLN A 40 4.35 -7.27 -2.97
CA GLN A 40 5.76 -7.66 -2.88
C GLN A 40 6.31 -7.87 -4.29
N LEU A 41 7.50 -7.33 -4.54
CA LEU A 41 8.20 -7.39 -5.81
C LEU A 41 9.55 -8.05 -5.57
N ARG A 42 9.87 -9.09 -6.34
CA ARG A 42 11.17 -9.76 -6.30
C ARG A 42 11.65 -10.08 -7.71
N ILE A 43 12.96 -10.08 -7.91
CA ILE A 43 13.55 -10.59 -9.15
C ILE A 43 13.81 -12.09 -8.98
N ASP A 44 13.24 -12.89 -9.87
CA ASP A 44 13.46 -14.34 -9.95
C ASP A 44 14.15 -14.64 -11.29
N ALA A 45 15.43 -15.00 -11.23
CA ALA A 45 16.33 -15.05 -12.38
C ALA A 45 16.35 -13.73 -13.17
N ASP A 46 15.60 -13.64 -14.26
CA ASP A 46 15.49 -12.52 -15.18
C ASP A 46 14.07 -11.90 -15.23
N ARG A 47 13.18 -12.30 -14.32
CA ARG A 47 11.77 -11.89 -14.30
C ARG A 47 11.41 -11.17 -13.01
N LEU A 48 10.64 -10.10 -13.16
CA LEU A 48 9.95 -9.48 -12.04
C LEU A 48 8.73 -10.30 -11.65
N VAL A 49 8.74 -10.83 -10.42
CA VAL A 49 7.58 -11.47 -9.80
C VAL A 49 6.90 -10.44 -8.91
N VAL A 50 5.60 -10.24 -9.13
CA VAL A 50 4.77 -9.30 -8.37
C VAL A 50 3.64 -10.09 -7.71
N GLU A 51 3.53 -9.98 -6.40
CA GLU A 51 2.50 -10.65 -5.60
C GLU A 51 1.72 -9.62 -4.79
N LYS A 52 0.39 -9.60 -4.91
CA LYS A 52 -0.46 -8.76 -4.05
C LYS A 52 -0.52 -9.41 -2.68
N ILE A 53 -0.03 -8.70 -1.66
CA ILE A 53 0.08 -9.19 -0.28
C ILE A 53 -0.97 -8.59 0.65
N ALA A 54 -1.56 -7.45 0.28
CA ALA A 54 -2.73 -6.90 0.96
C ALA A 54 -3.55 -6.00 0.04
N ARG A 55 -4.84 -5.88 0.38
CA ARG A 55 -5.77 -4.94 -0.21
C ARG A 55 -6.66 -4.38 0.89
N LEU A 56 -6.70 -3.06 1.02
CA LEU A 56 -7.54 -2.35 1.96
C LEU A 56 -8.50 -1.46 1.17
N SER A 57 -9.80 -1.61 1.41
CA SER A 57 -10.83 -0.79 0.76
C SER A 57 -11.68 -0.04 1.78
N SER A 58 -12.00 1.22 1.49
CA SER A 58 -12.92 2.00 2.32
C SER A 58 -14.34 1.42 2.30
N SER A 59 -14.75 0.73 1.22
CA SER A 59 -16.02 -0.01 1.15
C SER A 59 -16.07 -1.23 2.06
N GLU A 60 -14.91 -1.73 2.50
CA GLU A 60 -14.78 -2.87 3.41
C GLU A 60 -14.62 -2.40 4.87
N GLY A 61 -14.82 -1.10 5.14
CA GLY A 61 -14.80 -0.53 6.49
C GLY A 61 -13.42 -0.03 6.95
N TRP A 62 -12.40 -0.07 6.09
CA TRP A 62 -11.10 0.52 6.42
C TRP A 62 -11.15 2.04 6.44
N ILE A 63 -10.52 2.64 7.45
CA ILE A 63 -10.37 4.11 7.56
C ILE A 63 -9.15 4.51 6.75
N LEU A 64 -9.34 4.81 5.47
CA LEU A 64 -8.25 5.08 4.54
C LEU A 64 -8.17 6.57 4.18
N ASP A 65 -6.96 7.02 3.85
CA ASP A 65 -6.69 8.34 3.30
C ASP A 65 -5.54 8.22 2.26
N ASN A 66 -5.04 9.34 1.73
CA ASN A 66 -3.89 9.45 0.83
C ASN A 66 -2.57 8.95 1.46
N PHE A 67 -2.44 7.63 1.63
CA PHE A 67 -1.21 6.97 2.05
C PHE A 67 -0.08 7.16 1.02
N GLU A 68 1.01 7.80 1.45
CA GLU A 68 2.20 8.10 0.64
C GLU A 68 3.52 7.70 1.32
N GLY A 69 3.50 7.40 2.62
CA GLY A 69 4.66 6.84 3.31
C GLY A 69 4.50 5.34 3.57
N LEU A 70 5.56 4.59 3.32
CA LEU A 70 5.72 3.17 3.65
C LEU A 70 7.14 2.96 4.18
N ALA A 71 7.28 2.28 5.31
CA ALA A 71 8.58 1.94 5.87
C ALA A 71 8.57 0.56 6.52
N HIS A 72 9.63 -0.23 6.26
CA HIS A 72 9.88 -1.47 6.96
C HIS A 72 10.36 -1.18 8.38
N HIS A 73 9.90 -1.97 9.35
CA HIS A 73 10.35 -1.85 10.74
C HIS A 73 11.08 -3.11 11.22
N LEU A 74 10.34 -4.21 11.42
CA LEU A 74 10.91 -5.45 11.95
C LEU A 74 10.15 -6.67 11.43
N GLY A 75 10.89 -7.67 10.94
CA GLY A 75 10.29 -8.90 10.41
C GLY A 75 9.34 -8.57 9.27
N LYS A 76 8.06 -8.91 9.44
CA LYS A 76 7.00 -8.62 8.46
C LYS A 76 6.18 -7.36 8.77
N ARG A 77 6.69 -6.47 9.63
CA ARG A 77 5.94 -5.32 10.15
C ARG A 77 6.37 -4.02 9.50
N PHE A 78 5.37 -3.21 9.17
CA PHE A 78 5.49 -1.99 8.39
C PHE A 78 4.71 -0.86 9.02
N PHE A 79 5.20 0.35 8.84
CA PHE A 79 4.43 1.56 9.03
C PHE A 79 3.92 2.05 7.67
N ILE A 80 2.65 2.44 7.61
CA ILE A 80 2.12 3.25 6.51
C ILE A 80 1.51 4.54 7.06
N VAL A 81 1.76 5.66 6.39
CA VAL A 81 1.33 6.99 6.83
C VAL A 81 0.68 7.79 5.71
N SER A 82 -0.42 8.47 6.02
CA SER A 82 -1.10 9.38 5.09
C SER A 82 -0.51 10.78 5.08
N ASP A 83 -0.53 11.43 3.93
CA ASP A 83 -0.15 12.84 3.81
C ASP A 83 -1.34 13.73 4.23
N ASP A 84 -1.15 14.66 5.16
CA ASP A 84 -2.23 15.59 5.54
C ASP A 84 -2.40 16.76 4.54
N ASN A 85 -1.66 16.76 3.43
CA ASN A 85 -1.61 17.85 2.44
C ASN A 85 -1.27 19.21 3.07
N GLN A 86 -0.55 19.23 4.19
CA GLN A 86 -0.28 20.42 5.01
C GLN A 86 -1.56 21.11 5.52
N ASN A 87 -2.66 20.37 5.61
CA ASN A 87 -3.94 20.88 6.09
C ASN A 87 -4.09 20.62 7.60
N PRO A 88 -4.13 21.66 8.45
CA PRO A 88 -4.20 21.51 9.91
C PRO A 88 -5.51 20.89 10.41
N LEU A 89 -6.53 20.76 9.56
CA LEU A 89 -7.80 20.09 9.89
C LEU A 89 -7.83 18.62 9.44
N GLN A 90 -6.96 18.21 8.53
CA GLN A 90 -6.84 16.82 8.08
C GLN A 90 -6.00 16.05 9.10
N ARG A 91 -6.44 14.83 9.46
CA ARG A 91 -5.67 13.98 10.39
C ARG A 91 -4.68 13.13 9.61
N THR A 92 -3.44 13.09 10.06
CA THR A 92 -2.49 12.05 9.65
C THR A 92 -2.93 10.69 10.21
N LEU A 93 -3.13 9.72 9.33
CA LEU A 93 -3.35 8.33 9.70
C LEU A 93 -2.01 7.60 9.71
N LEU A 94 -1.73 6.87 10.78
CA LEU A 94 -0.59 5.97 10.88
C LEU A 94 -1.11 4.57 11.18
N TYR A 95 -0.79 3.60 10.32
CA TYR A 95 -1.02 2.20 10.62
C TYR A 95 0.31 1.49 10.87
N TYR A 96 0.29 0.59 11.85
CA TYR A 96 1.35 -0.38 12.07
C TYR A 96 0.79 -1.77 11.78
N ILE A 97 1.23 -2.38 10.68
CA ILE A 97 0.62 -3.59 10.13
C ILE A 97 1.66 -4.69 9.96
N GLU A 98 1.21 -5.92 10.09
CA GLU A 98 1.99 -7.10 9.71
C GLU A 98 1.46 -7.60 8.36
N LEU A 99 2.36 -7.78 7.39
CA LEU A 99 2.02 -8.20 6.02
C LEU A 99 2.49 -9.63 5.78
N ASP A 100 1.73 -10.42 5.04
CA ASP A 100 2.18 -11.79 4.69
C ASP A 100 3.15 -11.77 3.50
N THR A 101 4.32 -11.17 3.73
CA THR A 101 5.46 -11.20 2.81
C THR A 101 6.12 -12.58 2.83
N LYS A 102 6.58 -13.06 1.67
CA LYS A 102 7.32 -14.31 1.52
C LYS A 102 8.80 -14.12 1.74
#